data_AF-A0A945WY62-F1
#
_entry.id   AF-A0A945WY62-F1
#
_cell.length_a   1.000
_cell.length_b   1.000
_cell.length_c   1.000
_cell.angle_alpha   90.00
_cell.angle_beta   90.00
_cell.angle_gamma   90.00
#
_symmetry.space_group_name_H-M   'P 1'
#
loop_
_entity.id
_entity.type
_entity.pdbx_description
1 polymer ?
#
loop_
_entity_poly.entity_id
_entity_poly.type
_entity_poly.pdbx_seq_one_letter_code
_entity_poly.pdbx_strand_id
1 'polypeptide(L)'
;MDTAVAFAFLVTLGAGLATAVGAGVGLFAKHTNRQFLAIALGFSAGVMIYVSFVEILPKASDYIHTSGTDIQGSLLTAGSFLAGLAGMALMYRLIPDLEHPELTDPSTKLPGEEGPVLVADRLLFRAGLGVALAITL
;
A
#
# COMPACT_ATOMS: atom_id res chain seq x y z
N MET A 1 8.51 -19.31 25.07
CA MET A 1 8.32 -18.49 23.85
C MET A 1 8.97 -17.16 24.13
N ASP A 2 9.97 -16.77 23.35
CA ASP A 2 10.67 -15.51 23.55
C ASP A 2 9.66 -14.36 23.49
N THR A 3 9.55 -13.56 24.55
CA THR A 3 8.51 -12.51 24.70
C THR A 3 8.47 -11.56 23.51
N ALA A 4 9.62 -11.35 22.86
CA ALA A 4 9.76 -10.56 21.63
C ALA A 4 9.00 -11.16 20.44
N VAL A 5 9.03 -12.48 20.27
CA VAL A 5 8.35 -13.18 19.16
C VAL A 5 6.84 -13.11 19.36
N ALA A 6 6.36 -13.34 20.58
CA ALA A 6 4.94 -13.23 20.90
C ALA A 6 4.43 -11.78 20.70
N PHE A 7 5.22 -10.79 21.10
CA PHE A 7 4.88 -9.38 20.91
C PHE A 7 4.83 -8.99 19.43
N ALA A 8 5.88 -9.31 18.65
CA ALA A 8 5.91 -9.05 17.22
C ALA A 8 4.72 -9.70 16.49
N PHE A 9 4.39 -10.94 16.85
CA PHE A 9 3.25 -11.67 16.30
C PHE A 9 1.92 -10.95 16.58
N LEU A 10 1.67 -10.52 17.82
CA LEU A 10 0.44 -9.80 18.18
C LEU A 10 0.33 -8.44 17.47
N VAL A 11 1.44 -7.71 17.32
CA VAL A 11 1.45 -6.43 16.59
C VAL A 11 1.16 -6.64 15.10
N THR A 12 1.80 -7.61 14.46
CA THR A 12 1.54 -7.93 13.04
C THR A 12 0.12 -8.44 12.82
N LEU A 13 -0.39 -9.29 13.73
CA LEU A 13 -1.78 -9.76 13.69
C LEU A 13 -2.77 -8.58 13.81
N GLY A 14 -2.52 -7.67 14.75
CA GLY A 14 -3.32 -6.46 14.92
C GLY A 14 -3.34 -5.57 13.68
N ALA A 15 -2.18 -5.37 13.04
CA ALA A 15 -2.08 -4.62 11.79
C ALA A 15 -2.84 -5.29 10.63
N GLY A 16 -2.77 -6.62 10.52
CA GLY A 16 -3.54 -7.40 9.54
C GLY A 16 -5.04 -7.28 9.76
N LEU A 17 -5.50 -7.41 11.00
CA LEU A 17 -6.91 -7.24 11.37
C LEU A 17 -7.41 -5.81 11.09
N ALA A 18 -6.61 -4.79 11.35
CA ALA A 18 -6.96 -3.40 11.02
C ALA A 18 -7.20 -3.22 9.50
N THR A 19 -6.35 -3.83 8.66
CA THR A 19 -6.52 -3.84 7.21
C THR A 19 -7.81 -4.57 6.80
N ALA A 20 -8.10 -5.72 7.42
CA ALA A 20 -9.33 -6.49 7.16
C ALA A 20 -10.59 -5.71 7.55
N VAL A 21 -10.57 -4.99 8.68
CA VAL A 21 -11.66 -4.09 9.10
C VAL A 21 -11.84 -2.95 8.10
N GLY A 22 -10.74 -2.31 7.66
CA GLY A 22 -10.79 -1.26 6.65
C GLY A 22 -11.37 -1.74 5.32
N ALA A 23 -10.98 -2.93 4.87
CA ALA A 23 -11.55 -3.57 3.68
C ALA A 23 -13.03 -3.90 3.86
N GLY A 24 -13.44 -4.40 5.03
CA GLY A 24 -14.83 -4.66 5.37
C GLY A 24 -15.69 -3.40 5.25
N VAL A 25 -15.25 -2.28 5.82
CA VAL A 25 -15.94 -0.98 5.70
C VAL A 25 -16.07 -0.57 4.23
N GLY A 26 -15.03 -0.78 3.42
CA GLY A 26 -15.07 -0.51 1.98
C GLY A 26 -16.08 -1.37 1.22
N LEU A 27 -16.24 -2.65 1.60
CA LEU A 27 -17.20 -3.57 0.97
C LEU A 27 -18.65 -3.30 1.36
N PHE A 28 -18.92 -2.86 2.58
CA PHE A 28 -20.27 -2.51 3.04
C PHE A 28 -20.70 -1.09 2.62
N ALA A 29 -19.77 -0.24 2.18
CA ALA A 29 -20.06 1.08 1.65
C ALA A 29 -20.71 1.02 0.26
N LYS A 30 -22.03 0.77 0.22
CA LYS A 30 -22.85 0.74 -1.03
C LYS A 30 -22.69 1.98 -1.93
N HIS A 31 -22.40 3.14 -1.34
CA HIS A 31 -22.02 4.35 -2.06
C HIS A 31 -20.72 4.90 -1.45
N THR A 32 -19.60 4.72 -2.15
CA THR A 32 -18.36 5.41 -1.80
C THR A 32 -18.54 6.90 -2.04
N ASN A 33 -18.66 7.67 -0.96
CA ASN A 33 -18.51 9.11 -1.05
C ASN A 33 -17.04 9.39 -1.39
N ARG A 34 -16.79 9.89 -2.61
CA ARG A 34 -15.43 10.20 -3.09
C ARG A 34 -14.68 11.17 -2.18
N GLN A 35 -15.40 12.05 -1.48
CA GLN A 35 -14.79 12.95 -0.49
C GLN A 35 -14.24 12.17 0.70
N PHE A 36 -15.01 11.21 1.23
CA PHE A 36 -14.54 10.35 2.31
C PHE A 36 -13.35 9.49 1.88
N LEU A 37 -13.40 8.91 0.68
CA LEU A 37 -12.28 8.12 0.15
C LEU A 37 -11.02 8.97 -0.05
N ALA A 38 -11.14 10.17 -0.61
CA ALA A 38 -10.02 11.08 -0.80
C ALA A 38 -9.39 11.50 0.55
N ILE A 39 -10.21 11.78 1.56
CA ILE A 39 -9.74 12.09 2.92
C ILE A 39 -9.03 10.87 3.53
N ALA A 40 -9.59 9.68 3.42
CA ALA A 40 -8.99 8.46 3.96
C ALA A 40 -7.64 8.12 3.28
N LEU A 41 -7.56 8.24 1.94
CA LEU A 41 -6.32 8.05 1.19
C LEU A 41 -5.27 9.11 1.54
N GLY A 42 -5.67 10.38 1.65
CA GLY A 42 -4.80 11.46 2.08
C GLY A 42 -4.28 11.28 3.50
N PHE A 43 -5.14 10.84 4.42
CA PHE A 43 -4.75 10.48 5.79
C PHE A 43 -3.73 9.34 5.81
N SER A 44 -3.99 8.27 5.06
CA SER A 44 -3.06 7.13 4.95
C SER A 44 -1.71 7.54 4.36
N ALA A 45 -1.71 8.36 3.31
CA ALA A 45 -0.49 8.89 2.73
C ALA A 45 0.29 9.74 3.73
N GLY A 46 -0.40 10.60 4.49
CA GLY A 46 0.20 11.42 5.55
C GLY A 46 0.86 10.59 6.64
N VAL A 47 0.17 9.57 7.17
CA VAL A 47 0.72 8.67 8.20
C VAL A 47 1.98 7.96 7.69
N MET A 48 1.96 7.44 6.45
CA MET A 48 3.11 6.74 5.88
C MET A 48 4.31 7.66 5.64
N ILE A 49 4.08 8.91 5.21
CA ILE A 49 5.14 9.91 5.09
C ILE A 49 5.73 10.24 6.47
N TYR A 50 4.89 10.46 7.48
CA TYR A 50 5.36 10.73 8.85
C TYR A 50 6.22 9.58 9.38
N VAL A 51 5.73 8.34 9.33
CA VAL A 51 6.48 7.16 9.80
C VAL A 51 7.81 7.04 9.04
N SER A 52 7.80 7.22 7.72
CA SER A 52 9.01 7.10 6.90
C SER A 52 10.08 8.14 7.26
N PHE A 53 9.71 9.42 7.37
CA PHE A 53 10.67 10.50 7.57
C PHE A 53 11.03 10.75 9.04
N VAL A 54 10.08 10.57 9.96
CA VAL A 54 10.27 10.91 11.38
C VAL A 54 10.72 9.70 12.19
N GLU A 55 10.30 8.49 11.82
CA GLU A 55 10.66 7.29 12.58
C GLU A 55 11.72 6.44 11.89
N ILE A 56 11.56 6.14 10.61
CA ILE A 56 12.43 5.18 9.91
C ILE A 56 13.74 5.84 9.46
N LEU A 57 13.70 7.04 8.88
CA LEU A 57 14.89 7.72 8.37
C LEU A 57 15.95 8.00 9.46
N PRO A 58 15.62 8.49 10.67
CA PRO A 58 16.62 8.71 11.72
C PRO A 58 17.19 7.40 12.23
N LYS A 59 16.36 6.36 12.43
CA LYS A 59 16.83 5.02 12.82
C LYS A 59 17.81 4.47 11.78
N ALA A 60 17.51 4.60 10.49
CA ALA A 60 18.40 4.17 9.41
C ALA A 60 19.75 4.92 9.46
N SER A 61 19.72 6.23 9.69
CA SER A 61 20.93 7.04 9.89
C SER A 61 21.73 6.54 11.10
N ASP A 62 21.10 6.33 12.26
CA ASP A 62 21.78 5.85 13.47
C ASP A 62 22.48 4.50 13.24
N TYR A 63 21.80 3.55 12.57
CA TYR A 63 22.39 2.25 12.25
C TYR A 63 23.60 2.36 11.31
N ILE A 64 23.56 3.27 10.33
CA ILE A 64 24.65 3.44 9.35
C ILE A 64 25.83 4.21 9.97
N HIS A 65 25.58 5.24 10.78
CA HIS A 65 26.62 6.03 11.44
C HIS A 65 27.42 5.24 12.47
N THR A 66 26.89 4.12 12.97
CA THR A 66 27.63 3.19 13.84
C THR A 66 28.85 2.57 13.15
N SER A 67 28.96 2.68 11.81
CA SER A 67 29.97 1.98 10.99
C SER A 67 31.00 2.90 10.30
N GLY A 68 30.93 4.23 10.43
CA GLY A 68 31.80 5.14 9.67
C GLY A 68 31.80 6.61 10.10
N THR A 69 32.41 7.49 9.30
CA THR A 69 32.51 8.95 9.53
C THR A 69 31.19 9.66 9.21
N ASP A 70 30.84 10.72 9.94
CA ASP A 70 29.54 11.43 9.84
C ASP A 70 29.11 11.81 8.40
N ILE A 71 30.05 12.29 7.59
CA ILE A 71 29.76 12.69 6.20
C ILE A 71 29.47 11.47 5.32
N GLN A 72 30.22 10.38 5.49
CA GLN A 72 30.04 9.16 4.71
C GLN A 72 28.74 8.44 5.11
N GLY A 73 28.40 8.44 6.41
CA GLY A 73 27.15 7.86 6.91
C GLY A 73 25.91 8.56 6.36
N SER A 74 25.93 9.90 6.31
CA SER A 74 24.83 10.70 5.75
C SER A 74 24.66 10.44 4.26
N LEU A 75 25.77 10.37 3.51
CA LEU A 75 25.74 10.13 2.07
C LEU A 75 25.26 8.72 1.72
N LEU A 76 25.68 7.71 2.50
CA LEU A 76 25.24 6.33 2.32
C LEU A 76 23.76 6.16 2.68
N THR A 77 23.29 6.81 3.75
CA THR A 77 21.88 6.81 4.13
C THR A 77 21.03 7.42 3.01
N ALA A 78 21.39 8.61 2.51
CA ALA A 78 20.70 9.26 1.39
C ALA A 78 20.76 8.42 0.10
N GLY A 79 21.92 7.82 -0.19
CA GLY A 79 22.10 6.93 -1.33
C GLY A 79 21.20 5.70 -1.27
N SER A 80 21.08 5.06 -0.09
CA SER A 80 20.21 3.90 0.12
C SER A 80 18.72 4.26 0.02
N PHE A 81 18.33 5.43 0.53
CA PHE A 81 16.97 5.96 0.40
C PHE A 81 16.60 6.21 -1.07
N LEU A 82 17.48 6.88 -1.83
CA LEU A 82 17.30 7.12 -3.26
C LEU A 82 17.26 5.81 -4.06
N ALA A 83 18.11 4.85 -3.72
CA ALA A 83 18.08 3.52 -4.34
C ALA A 83 16.76 2.78 -4.06
N GLY A 84 16.22 2.88 -2.84
CA GLY A 84 14.90 2.33 -2.49
C GLY A 84 13.78 2.98 -3.30
N LEU A 85 13.81 4.31 -3.47
CA LEU A 85 12.86 5.04 -4.30
C LEU A 85 12.94 4.62 -5.77
N ALA A 86 14.16 4.47 -6.31
CA ALA A 86 14.37 3.96 -7.66
C ALA A 86 13.87 2.51 -7.82
N GLY A 87 14.07 1.67 -6.79
CA GLY A 87 13.53 0.32 -6.74
C GLY A 87 12.00 0.30 -6.76
N MET A 88 11.34 1.17 -6.00
CA MET A 88 9.89 1.34 -6.04
C MET A 88 9.42 1.75 -7.45
N ALA A 89 10.09 2.71 -8.07
CA ALA A 89 9.77 3.15 -9.45
C ALA A 89 9.96 2.01 -10.47
N LEU A 90 10.99 1.18 -10.30
CA LEU A 90 11.21 0.00 -11.13
C LEU A 90 10.11 -1.05 -10.93
N MET A 91 9.66 -1.27 -9.69
CA MET A 91 8.53 -2.15 -9.39
C MET A 91 7.25 -1.66 -10.07
N TYR A 92 6.94 -0.38 -9.99
CA TYR A 92 5.80 0.20 -10.71
C TYR A 92 5.90 0.01 -12.21
N ARG A 93 7.10 0.17 -12.79
CA ARG A 93 7.33 -0.04 -14.22
C ARG A 93 7.19 -1.50 -14.66
N LEU A 94 7.43 -2.45 -13.74
CA LEU A 94 7.32 -3.89 -14.01
C LEU A 94 5.88 -4.40 -13.95
N ILE A 95 5.00 -3.70 -13.23
CA ILE A 95 3.57 -4.03 -13.15
C ILE A 95 2.93 -3.51 -14.46
N PRO A 96 2.51 -4.40 -15.38
CA PRO A 96 1.82 -3.95 -16.58
C PRO A 96 0.50 -3.28 -16.18
N ASP A 97 0.22 -2.11 -16.75
CA ASP A 97 -1.04 -1.40 -16.55
C ASP A 97 -2.19 -2.31 -17.03
N LEU A 98 -3.07 -2.69 -16.10
CA LEU A 98 -4.34 -3.31 -16.42
C LEU A 98 -5.27 -2.22 -16.95
N GLU A 99 -5.00 -1.74 -18.17
CA GLU A 99 -5.89 -0.81 -18.88
C GLU A 99 -7.25 -1.51 -19.08
N HIS A 100 -8.26 -1.07 -18.32
CA HIS A 100 -9.65 -1.34 -18.66
C HIS A 100 -10.04 -0.37 -19.79
N PRO A 101 -10.34 -0.86 -21.02
CA PRO A 101 -10.59 -0.02 -22.19
C PRO A 101 -11.81 0.92 -22.12
N GLU A 102 -12.60 0.88 -21.04
CA GLU A 102 -13.84 1.68 -20.90
C GLU A 102 -13.69 3.01 -20.13
N LEU A 103 -12.50 3.36 -19.63
CA LEU A 103 -12.27 4.62 -18.90
C LEU A 103 -11.64 5.76 -19.76
N THR A 104 -11.34 5.50 -21.03
CA THR A 104 -10.69 6.47 -21.94
C THR A 104 -11.67 7.46 -22.57
N ASP A 105 -12.98 7.29 -22.36
CA ASP A 105 -13.98 8.22 -22.86
C ASP A 105 -14.33 9.25 -21.75
N PRO A 106 -14.06 10.56 -21.95
CA PRO A 106 -14.37 11.62 -20.97
C PRO A 106 -15.87 11.73 -20.65
N SER A 107 -16.72 11.03 -21.41
CA SER A 107 -18.17 11.02 -21.28
C SER A 107 -18.73 9.84 -20.46
N THR A 108 -17.90 8.87 -20.06
CA THR A 108 -18.38 7.70 -19.30
C THR A 108 -18.50 8.06 -17.82
N LYS A 109 -19.76 8.27 -17.40
CA LYS A 109 -20.13 8.37 -15.99
C LYS A 109 -19.60 7.14 -15.24
N LEU A 110 -18.95 7.38 -14.09
CA LEU A 110 -18.43 6.31 -13.26
C LEU A 110 -19.53 5.30 -12.91
N PRO A 111 -19.24 3.98 -12.85
CA PRO A 111 -20.27 2.94 -12.78
C PRO A 111 -21.07 3.05 -11.49
N GLY A 112 -22.19 3.75 -11.62
CA GLY A 112 -23.26 3.94 -10.66
C GLY A 112 -24.59 4.24 -11.36
N GLU A 113 -24.63 4.14 -12.69
CA GLU A 113 -25.86 4.15 -13.48
C GLU A 113 -26.06 2.78 -14.15
N GLU A 114 -27.08 2.11 -13.62
CA GLU A 114 -27.85 0.94 -14.05
C GLU A 114 -27.48 0.18 -15.35
N GLY A 115 -27.17 -1.11 -15.22
CA GLY A 115 -27.13 -2.13 -16.29
C GLY A 115 -26.49 -3.46 -15.82
N PRO A 116 -26.94 -4.65 -16.26
CA PRO A 116 -26.64 -5.90 -15.57
C PRO A 116 -25.20 -6.36 -15.79
N VAL A 117 -24.41 -6.35 -14.70
CA VAL A 117 -23.02 -6.81 -14.66
C VAL A 117 -22.96 -8.35 -14.65
N LEU A 118 -23.32 -9.02 -15.75
CA LEU A 118 -23.42 -10.49 -15.81
C LEU A 118 -22.22 -11.18 -16.51
N VAL A 119 -21.18 -10.44 -16.92
CA VAL A 119 -20.02 -11.00 -17.66
C VAL A 119 -18.67 -10.86 -16.89
N ALA A 120 -18.63 -10.14 -15.77
CA ALA A 120 -17.39 -9.84 -15.05
C ALA A 120 -17.03 -10.78 -13.87
N ASP A 121 -17.86 -11.77 -13.56
CA ASP A 121 -17.72 -12.54 -12.30
C ASP A 121 -16.49 -13.48 -12.27
N ARG A 122 -16.20 -14.20 -13.37
CA ARG A 122 -15.16 -15.25 -13.35
C ARG A 122 -13.73 -14.73 -13.40
N LEU A 123 -13.48 -13.59 -14.03
CA LEU A 123 -12.13 -13.00 -14.11
C LEU A 123 -11.80 -12.22 -12.84
N LEU A 124 -12.77 -11.48 -12.29
CA LEU A 124 -12.61 -10.78 -11.02
C LEU A 124 -12.42 -11.76 -9.85
N PHE A 125 -13.16 -12.88 -9.84
CA PHE A 125 -12.98 -13.93 -8.84
C PHE A 125 -11.61 -14.62 -8.93
N ARG A 126 -11.08 -14.83 -10.15
CA ARG A 126 -9.74 -15.42 -10.35
C ARG A 126 -8.60 -14.47 -9.98
N ALA A 127 -8.74 -13.19 -10.33
CA ALA A 127 -7.78 -12.17 -9.94
C ALA A 127 -7.81 -11.94 -8.42
N GLY A 128 -9.01 -11.84 -7.83
CA GLY A 128 -9.20 -11.71 -6.39
C GLY A 128 -8.68 -12.92 -5.60
N LEU A 129 -8.94 -14.14 -6.09
CA LEU A 129 -8.40 -15.36 -5.48
C LEU A 129 -6.87 -15.45 -5.61
N GLY A 130 -6.32 -15.00 -6.74
CA GLY A 130 -4.87 -14.93 -6.95
C GLY A 130 -4.18 -13.95 -6.01
N VAL A 131 -4.75 -12.76 -5.83
CA VAL A 131 -4.25 -11.75 -4.88
C VAL A 131 -4.42 -12.22 -3.44
N ALA A 132 -5.57 -12.84 -3.10
CA ALA A 132 -5.78 -13.39 -1.77
C ALA A 132 -4.77 -14.47 -1.41
N LEU A 133 -4.50 -15.43 -2.31
CA LEU A 133 -3.48 -16.47 -2.13
C LEU A 133 -2.08 -15.89 -2.02
N ALA A 134 -1.73 -14.90 -2.84
CA ALA A 134 -0.42 -14.27 -2.81
C ALA A 134 -0.15 -13.47 -1.53
N ILE A 135 -1.20 -12.95 -0.88
CA ILE A 135 -1.08 -12.24 0.40
C ILE A 135 -1.11 -13.20 1.60
N THR A 136 -1.74 -14.37 1.45
CA THR A 136 -1.82 -15.39 2.53
C THR A 136 -0.65 -16.37 2.55
N LEU A 137 0.15 -16.45 1.48
CA LEU A 137 1.27 -17.38 1.34
C LEU A 137 2.61 -16.64 1.42
#